data_AF-A0A938DD73-F1
#
_entry.id   AF-A0A938DD73-F1
#
_cell.length_a   1.000
_cell.length_b   1.000
_cell.length_c   1.000
_cell.angle_alpha   90.00
_cell.angle_beta   90.00
_cell.angle_gamma   90.00
#
_symmetry.space_group_name_H-M   'P 1'
#
loop_
_entity.id
_entity.type
_entity.pdbx_description
1 polymer ?
#
loop_
_entity_poly.entity_id
_entity_poly.type
_entity_poly.pdbx_seq_one_letter_code
_entity_poly.pdbx_strand_id
1 'polypeptide(L)'
;MSAPVVVTDLSRCAAAVASEPEHSSSVSDARHVTHRGVTISKPTARSVKIGGRLLVATAIFVALSACTSSDNSSPDVASVTRVVDGDTVALAFTNTEETVRLIGIDTPETVKPNSPVECFGPEASERTKTLLPAGTKVRVERDIEARDRYGRLLAYLRRVDDGLFVNKSLVIDGFATPLRIEPNIAYADDFARAAEQARAAQLGLWAVCDD
;
A
#
# COMPACT_ATOMS: atom_id res chain seq x y z
N MET A 1 47.83 15.29 -4.49
CA MET A 1 46.74 15.82 -5.33
C MET A 1 45.45 15.53 -4.57
N SER A 2 45.08 16.22 -3.49
CA SER A 2 44.84 17.67 -3.32
C SER A 2 43.99 18.20 -4.47
N ALA A 3 42.77 18.70 -4.32
CA ALA A 3 41.91 18.96 -3.17
C ALA A 3 40.45 19.17 -3.74
N PRO A 4 39.44 19.45 -2.90
CA PRO A 4 38.01 19.22 -3.12
C PRO A 4 37.25 20.46 -3.59
N VAL A 5 35.95 20.33 -3.88
CA VAL A 5 34.97 21.40 -3.61
C VAL A 5 33.66 20.80 -3.11
N VAL A 6 33.27 21.27 -1.92
CA VAL A 6 31.95 21.20 -1.31
C VAL A 6 31.06 22.27 -1.94
N VAL A 7 29.81 21.96 -2.25
CA VAL A 7 28.74 22.96 -2.21
C VAL A 7 27.47 22.31 -1.68
N THR A 8 27.15 22.73 -0.47
CA THR A 8 25.83 22.75 0.14
C THR A 8 24.86 23.59 -0.70
N ASP A 9 23.65 23.11 -0.96
CA ASP A 9 22.50 24.01 -0.94
C ASP A 9 21.24 23.30 -0.44
N LEU A 10 20.59 23.97 0.49
CA LEU A 10 19.35 23.64 1.18
C LEU A 10 18.23 24.45 0.53
N SER A 11 17.01 23.93 0.60
CA SER A 11 15.76 24.67 0.40
C SER A 11 15.41 25.13 -1.02
N ARG A 12 14.34 24.56 -1.56
CA ARG A 12 13.14 25.34 -1.96
C ARG A 12 11.94 24.41 -2.18
N CYS A 13 11.00 24.46 -1.24
CA CYS A 13 9.60 24.20 -1.52
C CYS A 13 9.06 25.33 -2.40
N ALA A 14 8.44 25.01 -3.53
CA ALA A 14 7.56 25.91 -4.25
C ALA A 14 6.44 25.10 -4.91
N ALA A 15 5.24 25.27 -4.36
CA ALA A 15 3.99 24.93 -5.03
C ALA A 15 3.81 25.87 -6.24
N ALA A 16 3.40 25.35 -7.38
CA ALA A 16 2.93 26.13 -8.51
C ALA A 16 1.64 25.49 -9.05
N VAL A 17 0.57 26.28 -8.96
CA VAL A 17 -0.75 26.11 -9.55
C VAL A 17 -0.74 26.71 -10.96
N ALA A 18 -1.36 26.03 -11.94
CA ALA A 18 -1.95 26.51 -13.20
C ALA A 18 -1.99 25.30 -14.17
N SER A 19 -2.97 25.06 -15.04
CA SER A 19 -4.20 25.73 -15.47
C SER A 19 -4.88 24.77 -16.46
N GLU A 20 -6.22 24.73 -16.47
CA GLU A 20 -7.05 23.99 -17.44
C GLU A 20 -6.93 24.55 -18.87
N PRO A 21 -7.44 23.82 -19.90
CA PRO A 21 -8.64 24.34 -20.53
C PRO A 21 -9.71 23.30 -20.90
N GLU A 22 -10.92 23.84 -21.06
CA GLU A 22 -12.23 23.22 -21.25
C GLU A 22 -12.51 22.58 -22.63
N HIS A 23 -13.45 21.63 -22.67
CA HIS A 23 -14.39 21.53 -23.80
C HIS A 23 -15.75 20.88 -23.46
N SER A 24 -16.76 21.74 -23.28
CA SER A 24 -18.16 21.72 -23.77
C SER A 24 -18.75 20.45 -24.41
N SER A 25 -19.90 19.96 -23.91
CA SER A 25 -21.25 20.31 -24.43
C SER A 25 -22.40 19.36 -23.99
N SER A 26 -23.44 19.97 -23.39
CA SER A 26 -24.91 19.72 -23.57
C SER A 26 -25.53 18.36 -23.15
N VAL A 27 -26.72 18.20 -22.53
CA VAL A 27 -28.05 18.84 -22.69
C VAL A 27 -28.94 18.58 -21.43
N SER A 28 -29.84 19.54 -21.15
CA SER A 28 -31.12 19.55 -20.41
C SER A 28 -31.59 18.35 -19.56
N ASP A 29 -32.07 18.62 -18.33
CA ASP A 29 -33.51 18.81 -18.08
C ASP A 29 -33.77 19.39 -16.68
N ALA A 30 -34.53 20.48 -16.60
CA ALA A 30 -34.84 21.20 -15.37
C ALA A 30 -36.21 20.77 -14.82
N ARG A 31 -36.25 20.22 -13.60
CA ARG A 31 -37.49 20.07 -12.84
C ARG A 31 -37.42 20.78 -11.50
N HIS A 32 -38.45 21.60 -11.34
CA HIS A 32 -38.79 22.53 -10.28
C HIS A 32 -39.02 21.81 -8.94
N VAL A 33 -38.30 22.19 -7.88
CA VAL A 33 -38.69 21.87 -6.49
C VAL A 33 -38.61 23.14 -5.66
N THR A 34 -39.73 23.44 -5.01
CA THR A 34 -40.01 24.66 -4.25
C THR A 34 -39.36 24.63 -2.87
N HIS A 35 -38.63 25.69 -2.52
CA HIS A 35 -38.03 25.89 -1.20
C HIS A 35 -39.10 26.34 -0.18
N ARG A 36 -39.25 25.59 0.92
CA ARG A 36 -40.00 26.01 2.11
C ARG A 36 -39.11 26.86 3.03
N GLY A 37 -39.75 27.80 3.72
CA GLY A 37 -39.16 28.96 4.38
C GLY A 37 -38.12 28.70 5.47
N VAL A 38 -37.21 29.67 5.56
CA VAL A 38 -36.23 29.91 6.63
C VAL A 38 -36.89 30.71 7.75
N THR A 39 -36.68 30.30 9.02
CA THR A 39 -36.75 31.21 10.17
C THR A 39 -35.58 30.92 11.12
N ILE A 40 -34.51 31.71 11.01
CA ILE A 40 -33.43 31.74 12.00
C ILE A 40 -33.66 32.96 12.89
N SER A 41 -33.85 32.72 14.19
CA SER A 41 -34.03 33.74 15.21
C SER A 41 -32.73 34.49 15.50
N LYS A 42 -32.83 35.82 15.69
CA LYS A 42 -31.74 36.72 16.05
C LYS A 42 -31.19 36.40 17.45
N PRO A 43 -29.87 36.35 17.67
CA PRO A 43 -29.31 36.37 19.02
C PRO A 43 -29.29 37.80 19.55
N THR A 44 -29.91 38.02 20.72
CA THR A 44 -29.87 39.28 21.45
C THR A 44 -28.56 39.39 22.24
N ALA A 45 -27.74 40.39 21.89
CA ALA A 45 -26.51 40.72 22.60
C ALA A 45 -26.82 41.32 23.98
N ARG A 46 -26.24 40.74 25.05
CA ARG A 46 -26.32 41.26 26.42
C ARG A 46 -24.97 41.86 26.79
N SER A 47 -24.94 43.18 27.00
CA SER A 47 -23.72 43.91 27.39
C SER A 47 -23.35 43.65 28.85
N VAL A 48 -22.13 43.15 29.08
CA VAL A 48 -21.50 43.06 30.41
C VAL A 48 -20.60 44.29 30.59
N LYS A 49 -20.83 45.08 31.64
CA LYS A 49 -19.98 46.23 32.02
C LYS A 49 -18.82 45.75 32.88
N ILE A 50 -17.59 45.97 32.43
CA ILE A 50 -16.36 45.67 33.17
C ILE A 50 -15.82 46.98 33.75
N GLY A 51 -15.96 47.15 35.07
CA GLY A 51 -15.30 48.20 35.83
C GLY A 51 -13.91 47.73 36.25
N GLY A 52 -12.88 48.54 35.98
CA GLY A 52 -11.48 48.12 36.00
C GLY A 52 -10.77 48.16 37.36
N ARG A 53 -9.57 47.55 37.37
CA ARG A 53 -8.27 48.20 37.68
C ARG A 53 -7.13 47.17 37.66
N LEU A 54 -6.24 47.34 36.67
CA LEU A 54 -4.77 47.39 36.76
C LEU A 54 -3.92 46.15 37.19
N LEU A 55 -2.88 45.87 36.37
CA LEU A 55 -1.67 44.99 36.54
C LEU A 55 -1.97 43.47 36.49
N VAL A 56 -1.33 42.61 35.68
CA VAL A 56 0.03 42.51 35.15
C VAL A 56 -0.01 41.80 33.78
N ALA A 57 0.83 42.25 32.85
CA ALA A 57 1.10 41.56 31.59
C ALA A 57 1.88 40.26 31.84
N THR A 58 1.32 39.12 31.43
CA THR A 58 2.11 37.97 30.97
C THR A 58 1.26 37.18 29.99
N ALA A 59 1.53 37.39 28.71
CA ALA A 59 1.07 36.53 27.64
C ALA A 59 1.74 35.16 27.80
N ILE A 60 0.98 34.16 28.22
CA ILE A 60 1.35 32.76 28.12
C ILE A 60 0.34 32.13 27.17
N PHE A 61 0.44 32.53 25.89
CA PHE A 61 -0.02 31.70 24.78
C PHE A 61 1.05 30.62 24.59
N VAL A 62 0.99 29.57 25.40
CA VAL A 62 1.80 28.38 25.16
C VAL A 62 1.18 27.69 23.96
N ALA A 63 1.70 28.04 22.79
CA ALA A 63 1.54 27.25 21.58
C ALA A 63 2.29 25.94 21.78
N LEU A 64 1.61 24.94 22.34
CA LEU A 64 2.04 23.55 22.25
C LEU A 64 1.96 23.18 20.76
N SER A 65 3.06 23.44 20.04
CA SER A 65 3.33 22.75 18.79
C SER A 65 3.43 21.27 19.12
N ALA A 66 2.32 20.56 18.97
CA ALA A 66 2.34 19.11 18.94
C ALA A 66 3.25 18.73 17.77
N CYS A 67 4.39 18.12 18.08
CA CYS A 67 5.23 17.47 17.10
C CYS A 67 4.34 16.53 16.29
N THR A 68 4.08 16.88 15.04
CA THR A 68 3.69 15.89 14.04
C THR A 68 4.93 15.02 13.84
N SER A 69 4.97 13.90 14.56
CA SER A 69 5.77 12.77 14.12
C SER A 69 5.09 12.27 12.86
N SER A 70 5.52 12.80 11.71
CA SER A 70 5.33 12.08 10.46
C SER A 70 6.10 10.78 10.65
N ASP A 71 5.37 9.73 11.02
CA ASP A 71 5.86 8.37 11.04
C ASP A 71 6.07 7.98 9.57
N ASN A 72 7.12 8.52 8.98
CA ASN A 72 7.70 8.05 7.74
C ASN A 72 8.29 6.67 8.07
N SER A 73 7.40 5.71 8.28
CA SER A 73 7.72 4.30 8.30
C SER A 73 8.25 3.97 6.92
N SER A 74 9.56 4.16 6.76
CA SER A 74 10.30 3.57 5.65
C SER A 74 9.88 2.10 5.58
N PRO A 75 9.46 1.58 4.42
CA PRO A 75 8.95 0.22 4.32
C PRO A 75 9.95 -0.75 4.95
N ASP A 76 9.45 -1.64 5.78
CA ASP A 76 10.27 -2.56 6.57
C ASP A 76 11.14 -3.38 5.60
N VAL A 77 12.46 -3.29 5.74
CA VAL A 77 13.40 -4.09 4.92
C VAL A 77 13.72 -5.37 5.67
N ALA A 78 13.55 -6.50 5.00
CA ALA A 78 13.84 -7.82 5.55
C ALA A 78 14.71 -8.65 4.60
N SER A 79 15.30 -9.71 5.14
CA SER A 79 16.08 -10.69 4.39
C SER A 79 15.27 -11.97 4.21
N VAL A 80 15.18 -12.50 3.00
CA VAL A 80 14.59 -13.83 2.80
C VAL A 80 15.46 -14.88 3.47
N THR A 81 14.87 -15.72 4.33
CA THR A 81 15.57 -16.88 4.92
C THR A 81 15.26 -18.16 4.15
N ARG A 82 13.98 -18.37 3.78
CA ARG A 82 13.55 -19.47 2.91
C ARG A 82 12.20 -19.17 2.25
N VAL A 83 11.94 -19.84 1.14
CA VAL A 83 10.59 -19.97 0.56
C VAL A 83 9.94 -21.21 1.16
N VAL A 84 8.72 -21.07 1.68
CA VAL A 84 7.96 -22.14 2.33
C VAL A 84 7.03 -22.81 1.32
N ASP A 85 6.28 -22.00 0.56
CA ASP A 85 5.51 -22.42 -0.61
C ASP A 85 5.48 -21.27 -1.64
N GLY A 86 4.81 -21.43 -2.78
CA GLY A 86 4.77 -20.45 -3.88
C GLY A 86 4.35 -19.04 -3.47
N ASP A 87 3.50 -18.91 -2.45
CA ASP A 87 3.02 -17.61 -1.95
C ASP A 87 3.40 -17.33 -0.49
N THR A 88 4.22 -18.18 0.13
CA THR A 88 4.57 -18.09 1.54
C THR A 88 6.08 -18.12 1.72
N VAL A 89 6.65 -17.11 2.38
CA VAL A 89 8.10 -16.97 2.60
C VAL A 89 8.41 -16.68 4.06
N ALA A 90 9.57 -17.10 4.54
CA ALA A 90 10.07 -16.69 5.85
C ALA A 90 11.09 -15.56 5.68
N LEU A 91 10.93 -14.48 6.43
CA LEU A 91 11.77 -13.30 6.38
C LEU A 91 12.40 -13.01 7.74
N ALA A 92 13.71 -12.76 7.74
CA ALA A 92 14.45 -12.23 8.88
C ALA A 92 14.39 -10.70 8.87
N PHE A 93 13.71 -10.14 9.85
CA PHE A 93 13.78 -8.74 10.26
C PHE A 93 14.91 -8.57 11.29
N THR A 94 15.22 -7.33 11.67
CA THR A 94 16.35 -7.02 12.58
C THR A 94 16.41 -7.89 13.83
N ASN A 95 15.27 -8.21 14.44
CA ASN A 95 15.19 -8.93 15.72
C ASN A 95 14.25 -10.15 15.72
N THR A 96 13.66 -10.51 14.58
CA THR A 96 12.64 -11.58 14.51
C THR A 96 12.64 -12.24 13.13
N GLU A 97 12.23 -13.51 13.08
CA GLU A 97 11.84 -14.17 11.84
C GLU A 97 10.30 -14.25 11.80
N GLU A 98 9.71 -13.87 10.67
CA GLU A 98 8.26 -13.93 10.45
C GLU A 98 7.96 -14.74 9.19
N THR A 99 6.90 -15.54 9.26
CA THR A 99 6.30 -16.15 8.07
C THR A 99 5.36 -15.14 7.43
N VAL A 100 5.56 -14.87 6.15
CA VAL A 100 4.85 -13.88 5.36
C VAL A 100 4.04 -14.58 4.27
N ARG A 101 2.73 -14.28 4.22
CA ARG A 101 1.83 -14.68 3.13
C ARG A 101 1.70 -13.51 2.15
N LEU A 102 1.99 -13.80 0.88
CA LEU A 102 1.86 -12.83 -0.20
C LEU A 102 0.39 -12.49 -0.42
N ILE A 103 0.05 -11.21 -0.28
CA ILE A 103 -1.32 -10.72 -0.46
C ILE A 103 -1.68 -10.74 -1.95
N GLY A 104 -2.96 -11.00 -2.23
CA GLY A 104 -3.57 -10.76 -3.53
C GLY A 104 -3.35 -11.86 -4.56
N ILE A 105 -2.62 -12.91 -4.20
CA ILE A 105 -2.27 -14.01 -5.10
C ILE A 105 -2.46 -15.37 -4.41
N ASP A 106 -2.67 -16.40 -5.19
CA ASP A 106 -2.71 -17.80 -4.74
C ASP A 106 -1.91 -18.67 -5.70
N THR A 107 -0.97 -19.44 -5.18
CA THR A 107 -0.19 -20.39 -5.98
C THR A 107 -0.73 -21.80 -5.82
N PRO A 108 -0.72 -22.66 -6.86
CA PRO A 108 -1.12 -24.05 -6.68
C PRO A 108 -0.29 -24.72 -5.58
N GLU A 109 -0.98 -25.35 -4.63
CA GLU A 109 -0.37 -25.77 -3.36
C GLU A 109 0.45 -27.05 -3.49
N THR A 110 1.60 -27.09 -2.79
CA THR A 110 2.50 -28.26 -2.80
C THR A 110 2.64 -28.94 -1.46
N VAL A 111 2.41 -28.24 -0.35
CA VAL A 111 2.75 -28.74 1.00
C VAL A 111 1.55 -28.98 1.92
N LYS A 112 0.33 -28.83 1.41
CA LYS A 112 -0.89 -28.99 2.21
C LYS A 112 -1.06 -30.43 2.71
N PRO A 113 -1.10 -30.68 4.05
CA PRO A 113 -1.24 -32.03 4.58
C PRO A 113 -2.52 -32.70 4.07
N ASN A 114 -2.42 -33.99 3.73
CA ASN A 114 -3.53 -34.82 3.26
C ASN A 114 -4.22 -34.30 1.98
N SER A 115 -3.52 -33.50 1.17
CA SER A 115 -3.99 -33.05 -0.15
C SER A 115 -3.01 -33.52 -1.23
N PRO A 116 -3.50 -33.85 -2.44
CA PRO A 116 -2.60 -34.06 -3.58
C PRO A 116 -1.86 -32.76 -3.91
N VAL A 117 -0.67 -32.89 -4.50
CA VAL A 117 0.02 -31.75 -5.10
C VAL A 117 -0.84 -31.22 -6.24
N GLU A 118 -1.11 -29.92 -6.23
CA GLU A 118 -1.92 -29.28 -7.26
C GLU A 118 -1.14 -29.14 -8.56
N CYS A 119 -1.86 -29.11 -9.69
CA CYS A 119 -1.25 -28.89 -11.00
C CYS A 119 -0.40 -27.61 -10.98
N PHE A 120 0.82 -27.69 -11.48
CA PHE A 120 1.77 -26.57 -11.56
C PHE A 120 2.30 -26.03 -10.21
N GLY A 121 2.01 -26.72 -9.10
CA GLY A 121 2.48 -26.32 -7.78
C GLY A 121 4.01 -26.32 -7.63
N PRO A 122 4.73 -27.41 -7.99
CA PRO A 122 6.19 -27.45 -7.91
C PRO A 122 6.85 -26.31 -8.69
N GLU A 123 6.34 -26.02 -9.89
CA GLU A 123 6.80 -24.95 -10.76
C GLU A 123 6.58 -23.57 -10.13
N ALA A 124 5.42 -23.34 -9.49
CA ALA A 124 5.14 -22.11 -8.74
C ALA A 124 6.09 -21.92 -7.55
N SER A 125 6.31 -22.98 -6.76
CA SER A 125 7.24 -22.96 -5.65
C SER A 125 8.68 -22.67 -6.10
N GLU A 126 9.15 -23.32 -7.17
CA GLU A 126 10.48 -23.07 -7.74
C GLU A 126 10.62 -21.68 -8.35
N ARG A 127 9.56 -21.14 -8.95
CA ARG A 127 9.57 -19.76 -9.43
C ARG A 127 9.79 -18.78 -8.29
N THR A 128 9.07 -18.93 -7.18
CA THR A 128 9.25 -18.07 -6.00
C THR A 128 10.65 -18.21 -5.41
N LYS A 129 11.22 -19.42 -5.34
CA LYS A 129 12.63 -19.64 -4.94
C LYS A 129 13.63 -18.93 -5.86
N THR A 130 13.36 -18.92 -7.16
CA THR A 130 14.19 -18.23 -8.14
C THR A 130 14.10 -16.71 -8.01
N LEU A 131 12.91 -16.17 -7.71
CA LEU A 131 12.72 -14.74 -7.49
C LEU A 131 13.25 -14.28 -6.13
N LEU A 132 13.20 -15.15 -5.12
CA LEU A 132 13.59 -14.87 -3.74
C LEU A 132 14.59 -15.90 -3.19
N PRO A 133 15.82 -16.00 -3.74
CA PRO A 133 16.87 -16.80 -3.13
C PRO A 133 17.14 -16.35 -1.68
N ALA A 134 17.59 -17.27 -0.83
CA ALA A 134 17.97 -16.95 0.54
C ALA A 134 19.03 -15.82 0.55
N GLY A 135 18.84 -14.84 1.44
CA GLY A 135 19.66 -13.63 1.52
C GLY A 135 19.13 -12.44 0.71
N THR A 136 18.15 -12.64 -0.19
CA THR A 136 17.54 -11.55 -0.96
C THR A 136 16.94 -10.51 -0.01
N LYS A 137 17.24 -9.23 -0.24
CA LYS A 137 16.66 -8.12 0.53
C LYS A 137 15.37 -7.67 -0.13
N VAL A 138 14.31 -7.58 0.66
CA VAL A 138 12.99 -7.17 0.20
C VAL A 138 12.47 -6.01 1.05
N ARG A 139 11.78 -5.07 0.39
CA ARG A 139 10.86 -4.14 1.03
C ARG A 139 9.53 -4.86 1.26
N VAL A 140 9.05 -4.79 2.49
CA VAL A 140 7.79 -5.37 2.93
C VAL A 140 6.76 -4.26 3.00
N GLU A 141 5.76 -4.33 2.13
CA GLU A 141 4.66 -3.38 2.06
C GLU A 141 3.40 -4.03 2.61
N ARG A 142 2.84 -3.47 3.68
CA ARG A 142 1.63 -3.96 4.34
C ARG A 142 0.40 -3.23 3.80
N ASP A 143 -0.74 -3.91 3.87
CA ASP A 143 -2.05 -3.34 3.57
C ASP A 143 -2.83 -3.12 4.90
N ILE A 144 -4.14 -2.88 4.82
CA ILE A 144 -5.00 -2.50 5.96
C ILE A 144 -4.92 -3.50 7.12
N GLU A 145 -5.03 -4.80 6.85
CA GLU A 145 -4.92 -5.86 7.84
C GLU A 145 -3.52 -6.50 7.82
N ALA A 146 -2.86 -6.52 8.97
CA ALA A 146 -1.45 -6.90 9.07
C ALA A 146 -1.22 -8.42 9.12
N ARG A 147 -2.18 -9.21 9.61
CA ARG A 147 -2.00 -10.66 9.82
C ARG A 147 -3.25 -11.44 9.46
N ASP A 148 -3.07 -12.67 9.03
CA ASP A 148 -4.19 -13.60 8.84
C ASP A 148 -4.56 -14.34 10.15
N ARG A 149 -5.61 -15.16 10.07
CA ARG A 149 -6.08 -16.02 11.18
C ARG A 149 -5.06 -17.04 11.68
N TYR A 150 -4.01 -17.32 10.92
CA TYR A 150 -2.93 -18.24 11.28
C TYR A 150 -1.74 -17.50 11.91
N GLY A 151 -1.82 -16.18 12.02
CA GLY A 151 -0.77 -15.33 12.56
C GLY A 151 0.34 -15.01 11.56
N ARG A 152 0.23 -15.38 10.27
CA ARG A 152 1.21 -14.99 9.25
C ARG A 152 1.11 -13.51 8.97
N LEU A 153 2.24 -12.87 8.74
CA LEU A 153 2.28 -11.48 8.27
C LEU A 153 1.72 -11.41 6.84
N LEU A 154 0.83 -10.47 6.57
CA LEU A 154 0.28 -10.21 5.24
C LEU A 154 1.09 -9.07 4.61
N ALA A 155 1.71 -9.33 3.46
CA ALA A 155 2.46 -8.30 2.75
C ALA A 155 2.58 -8.50 1.23
N TYR A 156 2.92 -7.40 0.56
CA TYR A 156 3.48 -7.34 -0.78
C TYR A 156 5.01 -7.21 -0.67
N LEU A 157 5.75 -7.87 -1.56
CA LEU A 157 7.23 -7.82 -1.54
C LEU A 157 7.79 -7.19 -2.80
N ARG A 158 8.74 -6.25 -2.62
CA ARG A 158 9.60 -5.75 -3.68
C ARG A 158 11.05 -6.02 -3.37
N ARG A 159 11.79 -6.56 -4.34
CA ARG A 159 13.23 -6.70 -4.22
C ARG A 159 13.90 -5.33 -4.10
N VAL A 160 14.88 -5.23 -3.21
CA VAL A 160 15.57 -3.96 -2.93
C VAL A 160 16.55 -3.60 -4.05
N ASP A 161 17.13 -4.58 -4.72
CA ASP A 161 18.20 -4.40 -5.70
C ASP A 161 17.70 -3.93 -7.07
N ASP A 162 16.58 -4.48 -7.56
CA ASP A 162 16.01 -4.17 -8.88
C ASP A 162 14.59 -3.61 -8.84
N GLY A 163 13.94 -3.57 -7.67
CA GLY A 163 12.57 -3.10 -7.51
C GLY A 163 11.49 -4.07 -8.00
N LEU A 164 11.86 -5.31 -8.35
CA LEU A 164 10.94 -6.32 -8.87
C LEU A 164 9.80 -6.58 -7.87
N PHE A 165 8.56 -6.41 -8.34
CA PHE A 165 7.36 -6.69 -7.56
C PHE A 165 7.04 -8.17 -7.63
N VAL A 166 7.36 -8.91 -6.58
CA VAL A 166 7.30 -10.38 -6.55
C VAL A 166 5.88 -10.87 -6.80
N ASN A 167 4.88 -10.35 -6.06
CA ASN A 167 3.49 -10.79 -6.19
C ASN A 167 2.99 -10.65 -7.63
N LYS A 168 3.24 -9.48 -8.25
CA LYS A 168 2.82 -9.22 -9.63
C LYS A 168 3.57 -10.08 -10.64
N SER A 169 4.87 -10.31 -10.42
CA SER A 169 5.70 -11.10 -11.33
C SER A 169 5.21 -12.55 -11.40
N LEU A 170 4.81 -13.13 -10.27
CA LEU A 170 4.22 -14.48 -10.24
C LEU A 170 2.93 -14.56 -11.06
N VAL A 171 2.08 -13.52 -11.02
CA VAL A 171 0.84 -13.48 -11.80
C VAL A 171 1.11 -13.27 -13.30
N ILE A 172 2.00 -12.33 -13.66
CA ILE A 172 2.36 -12.04 -15.05
C ILE A 172 2.90 -13.29 -15.76
N ASP A 173 3.73 -14.06 -15.06
CA ASP A 173 4.36 -15.24 -15.61
C ASP A 173 3.46 -16.49 -15.53
N GLY A 174 2.24 -16.38 -14.99
CA GLY A 174 1.27 -17.48 -14.90
C GLY A 174 1.56 -18.50 -13.79
N PHE A 175 2.29 -18.13 -12.74
CA PHE A 175 2.59 -19.01 -11.59
C PHE A 175 1.64 -18.83 -10.42
N ALA A 176 0.80 -17.79 -10.43
CA ALA A 176 -0.20 -17.54 -9.41
C ALA A 176 -1.50 -17.00 -10.02
N THR A 177 -2.62 -17.28 -9.36
CA THR A 177 -3.93 -16.69 -9.68
C THR A 177 -4.22 -15.51 -8.75
N PRO A 178 -5.01 -14.50 -9.18
CA PRO A 178 -5.41 -13.41 -8.29
C PRO A 178 -6.36 -13.88 -7.18
N LEU A 179 -6.10 -13.47 -5.94
CA LEU A 179 -6.93 -13.76 -4.78
C LEU A 179 -7.34 -12.46 -4.08
N ARG A 180 -8.61 -12.07 -4.23
CA ARG A 180 -9.14 -10.84 -3.63
C ARG A 180 -9.73 -11.13 -2.25
N ILE A 181 -9.13 -10.58 -1.19
CA ILE A 181 -9.64 -10.69 0.19
C ILE A 181 -9.65 -9.29 0.81
N GLU A 182 -10.82 -8.81 1.21
CA GLU A 182 -10.96 -7.54 1.92
C GLU A 182 -10.43 -7.64 3.36
N PRO A 183 -9.87 -6.56 3.93
CA PRO A 183 -9.71 -5.23 3.33
C PRO A 183 -8.45 -5.06 2.46
N ASN A 184 -7.63 -6.11 2.30
CA ASN A 184 -6.31 -6.05 1.66
C ASN A 184 -6.37 -6.19 0.13
N ILE A 185 -6.82 -5.12 -0.55
CA ILE A 185 -7.11 -5.13 -1.99
C ILE A 185 -6.33 -4.09 -2.78
N ALA A 186 -5.26 -3.51 -2.22
CA ALA A 186 -4.51 -2.40 -2.84
C ALA A 186 -4.08 -2.65 -4.31
N TYR A 187 -3.77 -3.90 -4.67
CA TYR A 187 -3.33 -4.29 -6.02
C TYR A 187 -4.28 -5.28 -6.72
N ALA A 188 -5.51 -5.46 -6.22
CA ALA A 188 -6.42 -6.49 -6.74
C ALA A 188 -6.72 -6.34 -8.23
N ASP A 189 -7.04 -5.13 -8.69
CA ASP A 189 -7.35 -4.87 -10.10
C ASP A 189 -6.11 -5.02 -11.00
N ASP A 190 -4.94 -4.69 -10.45
CA ASP A 190 -3.64 -4.86 -11.11
C ASP A 190 -3.32 -6.32 -11.36
N PHE A 191 -3.57 -7.19 -10.37
CA PHE A 191 -3.38 -8.63 -10.50
C PHE A 191 -4.43 -9.26 -11.42
N ALA A 192 -5.68 -8.81 -11.37
CA ALA A 192 -6.72 -9.28 -12.28
C ALA A 192 -6.33 -9.06 -13.75
N ARG A 193 -5.90 -7.83 -14.11
CA ARG A 193 -5.45 -7.53 -15.48
C ARG A 193 -4.20 -8.32 -15.88
N ALA A 194 -3.25 -8.52 -14.96
CA ALA A 194 -2.06 -9.33 -15.24
C ALA A 194 -2.42 -10.80 -15.52
N ALA A 195 -3.37 -11.37 -14.77
CA ALA A 195 -3.82 -12.73 -14.99
C ALA A 195 -4.57 -12.91 -16.31
N GLU A 196 -5.39 -11.92 -16.72
CA GLU A 196 -6.02 -11.92 -18.04
C GLU A 196 -4.99 -11.98 -19.16
N GLN A 197 -3.91 -11.20 -19.05
CA GLN A 197 -2.81 -11.22 -20.02
C GLN A 197 -2.07 -12.57 -20.03
N ALA A 198 -1.74 -13.11 -18.85
CA ALA A 198 -1.07 -14.40 -18.73
C ALA A 198 -1.92 -15.55 -19.32
N ARG A 199 -3.24 -15.53 -19.08
CA ARG A 199 -4.18 -16.50 -19.64
C ARG A 199 -4.28 -16.39 -21.16
N ALA A 200 -4.43 -15.16 -21.69
CA ALA A 200 -4.51 -14.93 -23.13
C ALA A 200 -3.22 -15.37 -23.86
N ALA A 201 -2.07 -15.26 -23.19
CA ALA A 201 -0.78 -15.69 -23.71
C ALA A 201 -0.45 -17.17 -23.41
N GLN A 202 -1.36 -17.92 -22.76
CA GLN A 202 -1.16 -19.30 -22.33
C GLN A 202 0.19 -19.48 -21.59
N LEU A 203 0.40 -18.69 -20.54
CA LEU A 203 1.60 -18.75 -19.71
C LEU A 203 1.38 -19.60 -18.45
N GLY A 204 2.43 -20.30 -18.02
CA GLY A 204 2.46 -21.04 -16.77
C GLY A 204 1.27 -22.00 -16.62
N LEU A 205 0.57 -21.92 -15.49
CA LEU A 205 -0.57 -22.77 -15.15
C LEU A 205 -1.67 -22.72 -16.23
N TRP A 206 -1.87 -21.57 -16.89
CA TRP A 206 -2.90 -21.39 -17.92
C TRP A 206 -2.64 -22.18 -19.20
N ALA A 207 -1.42 -22.71 -19.37
CA ALA A 207 -1.02 -23.48 -20.55
C ALA A 207 -1.14 -24.99 -20.34
N VAL A 208 -1.09 -25.45 -19.08
CA VAL A 208 -0.84 -26.86 -18.74
C VAL A 208 -1.88 -27.47 -17.80
N CYS A 209 -2.59 -26.65 -17.02
CA CYS A 209 -3.64 -27.14 -16.14
C CYS A 209 -4.99 -27.09 -16.85
N ASP A 210 -5.77 -28.16 -16.71
CA ASP A 210 -7.16 -28.20 -17.13
C ASP A 210 -8.03 -27.45 -16.10
N ASP A 211 -8.96 -26.64 -16.59
CA ASP A 211 -9.93 -25.86 -15.78
C ASP A 211 -10.98 -26.74 -15.06
#